data_AF-A0A954HZ58-F1
#
_entry.id   AF-A0A954HZ58-F1
#
_cell.length_a   1.000
_cell.length_b   1.000
_cell.length_c   1.000
_cell.angle_alpha   90.00
_cell.angle_beta   90.00
_cell.angle_gamma   90.00
#
_symmetry.space_group_name_H-M   'P 1'
#
loop_
_entity.id
_entity.type
_entity.pdbx_description
1 polymer ?
#
loop_
_entity_poly.entity_id
_entity_poly.type
_entity_poly.pdbx_seq_one_letter_code
_entity_poly.pdbx_strand_id
1 'polypeptide(L)'
;MTAQEALRTHAFRVNDPHTATRVWDVHLTEEEREQLGDLETAYRQWKTVGIWMRAKRTTFELAIIELAKLFGLTDSDERWLRAAVGQPLPEVPVRPVWDRARGQLRIRDQVVREVRNLASNGQPTNIVRVLDAFEKEGWPPRIADPRPGLRDPERIRQTVRSLNSGLSRILFRADGTGEGIAWGWLDELSAESGATGRSR
;
A
#
# COMPACT_ATOMS: atom_id res chain seq x y z
N MET A 1 29.74 12.24 -5.00
CA MET A 1 29.55 10.88 -4.45
C MET A 1 28.91 10.05 -5.54
N THR A 2 29.52 8.95 -5.94
CA THR A 2 28.97 8.00 -6.92
C THR A 2 27.94 7.07 -6.26
N ALA A 3 27.09 6.42 -7.06
CA ALA A 3 26.14 5.44 -6.54
C ALA A 3 26.84 4.25 -5.86
N GLN A 4 27.99 3.82 -6.39
CA GLN A 4 28.79 2.75 -5.76
C GLN A 4 29.37 3.17 -4.40
N GLU A 5 29.83 4.41 -4.27
CA GLU A 5 30.31 4.96 -2.98
C GLU A 5 29.18 5.05 -1.95
N ALA A 6 28.01 5.49 -2.37
CA ALA A 6 26.82 5.55 -1.52
C ALA A 6 26.39 4.13 -1.07
N LEU A 7 26.31 3.17 -1.99
CA LEU A 7 26.01 1.78 -1.66
C LEU A 7 27.01 1.18 -0.68
N ARG A 8 28.32 1.40 -0.88
CA ARG A 8 29.35 0.94 0.08
C ARG A 8 29.16 1.56 1.46
N THR A 9 28.86 2.86 1.51
CA THR A 9 28.62 3.58 2.76
C THR A 9 27.42 3.00 3.50
N HIS A 10 26.32 2.74 2.79
CA HIS A 10 25.13 2.12 3.38
C HIS A 10 25.37 0.66 3.77
N ALA A 11 26.07 -0.12 2.94
CA ALA A 11 26.42 -1.51 3.23
C ALA A 11 27.23 -1.63 4.54
N PHE A 12 28.17 -0.71 4.78
CA PHE A 12 28.90 -0.68 6.05
C PHE A 12 27.98 -0.38 7.23
N ARG A 13 27.07 0.59 7.08
CA ARG A 13 26.14 1.00 8.14
C ARG A 13 25.15 -0.08 8.52
N VAL A 14 24.64 -0.85 7.57
CA VAL A 14 23.58 -1.85 7.83
C VAL A 14 24.13 -3.22 8.24
N ASN A 15 25.44 -3.46 8.12
CA ASN A 15 26.05 -4.76 8.45
C ASN A 15 26.40 -4.93 9.94
N ASP A 16 26.05 -3.99 10.80
CA ASP A 16 26.29 -4.14 12.23
C ASP A 16 25.37 -5.21 12.86
N PRO A 17 25.80 -5.88 13.96
CA PRO A 17 25.02 -6.93 14.61
C PRO A 17 23.66 -6.47 15.15
N HIS A 18 23.53 -5.21 15.60
CA HIS A 18 22.26 -4.73 16.15
C HIS A 18 21.21 -4.56 15.05
N THR A 19 21.63 -4.10 13.87
CA THR A 19 20.79 -4.09 12.68
C THR A 19 20.38 -5.50 12.29
N ALA A 20 21.27 -6.49 12.38
CA ALA A 20 20.92 -7.89 12.11
C ALA A 20 19.82 -8.42 13.05
N THR A 21 19.95 -8.20 14.35
CA THR A 21 18.92 -8.58 15.33
C THR A 21 17.59 -7.90 15.03
N ARG A 22 17.59 -6.59 14.76
CA ARG A 22 16.35 -5.86 14.47
C ARG A 22 15.70 -6.32 13.16
N VAL A 23 16.48 -6.58 12.13
CA VAL A 23 16.00 -7.17 10.87
C VAL A 23 15.34 -8.52 11.14
N TRP A 24 16.02 -9.38 11.89
CA TRP A 24 15.55 -10.72 12.22
C TRP A 24 14.24 -10.71 12.98
N ASP A 25 14.15 -9.92 14.05
CA ASP A 25 13.00 -9.94 14.95
C ASP A 25 11.78 -9.21 14.39
N VAL A 26 11.99 -8.14 13.62
CA VAL A 26 10.92 -7.21 13.22
C VAL A 26 10.50 -7.36 11.76
N HIS A 27 11.44 -7.69 10.87
CA HIS A 27 11.24 -7.57 9.43
C HIS A 27 11.25 -8.90 8.68
N LEU A 28 11.66 -9.99 9.34
CA LEU A 28 11.57 -11.33 8.79
C LEU A 28 10.33 -12.06 9.31
N THR A 29 9.65 -12.77 8.41
CA THR A 29 8.55 -13.66 8.79
C THR A 29 9.09 -14.89 9.54
N GLU A 30 8.19 -15.66 10.15
CA GLU A 30 8.58 -16.96 10.75
C GLU A 30 9.13 -17.91 9.68
N GLU A 31 8.46 -18.03 8.54
CA GLU A 31 8.92 -18.86 7.41
C GLU A 31 10.31 -18.44 6.90
N GLU A 32 10.57 -17.13 6.77
CA GLU A 32 11.88 -16.63 6.34
C GLU A 32 12.98 -16.97 7.36
N ARG A 33 12.67 -16.90 8.66
CA ARG A 33 13.61 -17.28 9.73
C ARG A 33 13.87 -18.77 9.74
N GLU A 34 12.84 -19.61 9.58
CA GLU A 34 12.99 -21.06 9.47
C GLU A 34 13.92 -21.46 8.31
N GLN A 35 13.79 -20.79 7.16
CA GLN A 35 14.67 -21.02 6.00
C GLN A 35 16.13 -20.63 6.25
N LEU A 36 16.36 -19.67 7.16
CA LEU A 36 17.69 -19.15 7.47
C LEU A 36 18.36 -19.84 8.66
N GLY A 37 17.60 -20.58 9.48
CA GLY A 37 18.08 -21.23 10.70
C GLY A 37 18.10 -20.26 11.89
N ASP A 38 19.19 -20.23 12.65
CA ASP A 38 19.35 -19.28 13.76
C ASP A 38 20.10 -18.01 13.34
N LEU A 39 19.80 -16.90 14.04
CA LEU A 39 20.38 -15.59 13.74
C LEU A 39 21.91 -15.59 13.83
N GLU A 40 22.48 -16.26 14.83
CA GLU A 40 23.92 -16.21 15.06
C GLU A 40 24.69 -16.87 13.91
N THR A 41 24.27 -18.07 13.51
CA THR A 41 24.82 -18.78 12.36
C THR A 41 24.63 -17.97 11.08
N ALA A 42 23.42 -17.49 10.83
CA ALA A 42 23.11 -16.71 9.62
C ALA A 42 23.95 -15.42 9.55
N TYR A 43 24.13 -14.71 10.66
CA TYR A 43 24.91 -13.47 10.71
C TYR A 43 26.40 -13.73 10.54
N ARG A 44 26.94 -14.79 11.16
CA ARG A 44 28.35 -15.19 10.96
C ARG A 44 28.62 -15.52 9.49
N GLN A 45 27.71 -16.21 8.84
CA GLN A 45 27.89 -16.69 7.47
C GLN A 45 27.67 -15.59 6.42
N TRP A 46 26.67 -14.74 6.59
CA TRP A 46 26.21 -13.85 5.52
C TRP A 46 26.14 -12.37 5.88
N LYS A 47 26.32 -12.03 7.17
CA LYS A 47 26.06 -10.68 7.71
C LYS A 47 24.62 -10.22 7.43
N THR A 48 24.28 -9.00 7.84
CA THR A 48 22.92 -8.47 7.73
C THR A 48 22.42 -8.40 6.28
N VAL A 49 23.26 -7.90 5.36
CA VAL A 49 22.87 -7.79 3.94
C VAL A 49 22.60 -9.17 3.34
N GLY A 50 23.46 -10.16 3.62
CA GLY A 50 23.29 -11.49 3.04
C GLY A 50 22.15 -12.31 3.67
N ILE A 51 21.78 -12.02 4.93
CA ILE A 51 20.52 -12.49 5.54
C ILE A 51 19.33 -11.95 4.72
N TRP A 52 19.28 -10.64 4.51
CA TRP A 52 18.18 -9.99 3.79
C TRP A 52 18.04 -10.49 2.35
N MET A 53 19.15 -10.61 1.62
CA MET A 53 19.17 -11.15 0.25
C MET A 53 18.51 -12.51 0.15
N ARG A 54 18.77 -13.40 1.10
CA ARG A 54 18.23 -14.77 1.11
C ARG A 54 16.76 -14.80 1.48
N ALA A 55 16.39 -14.10 2.56
CA ALA A 55 14.99 -14.00 2.98
C ALA A 55 14.09 -13.43 1.88
N LYS A 56 14.50 -12.30 1.28
CA LYS A 56 13.69 -11.58 0.29
C LYS A 56 13.96 -11.99 -1.16
N ARG A 57 14.87 -12.93 -1.39
CA ARG A 57 15.29 -13.40 -2.73
C ARG A 57 15.67 -12.24 -3.67
N THR A 58 16.46 -11.31 -3.15
CA THR A 58 16.84 -10.07 -3.84
C THR A 58 18.35 -10.00 -4.12
N THR A 59 18.79 -9.01 -4.90
CA THR A 59 20.22 -8.80 -5.20
C THR A 59 20.93 -8.05 -4.07
N PHE A 60 22.27 -8.02 -4.11
CA PHE A 60 23.08 -7.38 -3.08
C PHE A 60 22.81 -5.87 -2.99
N GLU A 61 22.75 -5.20 -4.13
CA GLU A 61 22.47 -3.76 -4.23
C GLU A 61 21.09 -3.43 -3.68
N LEU A 62 20.08 -4.23 -4.06
CA LEU A 62 18.71 -4.05 -3.59
C LEU A 62 18.59 -4.31 -2.09
N ALA A 63 19.26 -5.34 -1.57
CA ALA A 63 19.29 -5.59 -0.14
C ALA A 63 19.88 -4.42 0.65
N ILE A 64 20.96 -3.80 0.15
CA ILE A 64 21.53 -2.60 0.78
C ILE A 64 20.53 -1.45 0.78
N ILE A 65 19.88 -1.20 -0.36
CA ILE A 65 18.91 -0.11 -0.51
C ILE A 65 17.71 -0.31 0.42
N GLU A 66 17.14 -1.51 0.45
CA GLU A 66 15.98 -1.86 1.28
C GLU A 66 16.30 -1.79 2.76
N LEU A 67 17.45 -2.34 3.18
CA LEU A 67 17.91 -2.20 4.56
C LEU A 67 18.14 -0.72 4.91
N ALA A 68 18.86 0.03 4.06
CA ALA A 68 19.08 1.46 4.30
C ALA A 68 17.74 2.22 4.42
N LYS A 69 16.73 1.84 3.64
CA LYS A 69 15.37 2.38 3.72
C LYS A 69 14.71 2.13 5.07
N LEU A 70 14.79 0.91 5.59
CA LEU A 70 14.30 0.57 6.94
C LEU A 70 14.97 1.39 8.05
N PHE A 71 16.22 1.83 7.82
CA PHE A 71 17.01 2.60 8.77
C PHE A 71 17.15 4.09 8.42
N GLY A 72 16.21 4.63 7.63
CA GLY A 72 16.05 6.08 7.46
C GLY A 72 16.60 6.68 6.17
N LEU A 73 16.90 5.87 5.15
CA LEU A 73 17.16 6.39 3.80
C LEU A 73 15.92 7.13 3.28
N THR A 74 16.12 8.32 2.73
CA THR A 74 15.00 9.11 2.19
C THR A 74 14.42 8.48 0.92
N ASP A 75 13.17 8.82 0.57
CA ASP A 75 12.56 8.36 -0.70
C ASP A 75 13.34 8.83 -1.92
N SER A 76 13.97 10.01 -1.83
CA SER A 76 14.76 10.59 -2.93
C SER A 76 16.06 9.82 -3.13
N ASP A 77 16.76 9.47 -2.04
CA ASP A 77 18.02 8.71 -2.12
C ASP A 77 17.77 7.26 -2.56
N GLU A 78 16.71 6.63 -2.06
CA GLU A 78 16.29 5.30 -2.53
C GLU A 78 16.03 5.32 -4.05
N ARG A 79 15.28 6.32 -4.53
CA ARG A 79 14.97 6.46 -5.95
C ARG A 79 16.23 6.63 -6.79
N TRP A 80 17.15 7.47 -6.35
CA TRP A 80 18.42 7.68 -7.02
C TRP A 80 19.26 6.40 -7.07
N LEU A 81 19.37 5.68 -5.95
CA LEU A 81 20.14 4.43 -5.86
C LEU A 81 19.55 3.31 -6.72
N ARG A 82 18.22 3.10 -6.66
CA ARG A 82 17.53 2.08 -7.48
C ARG A 82 17.73 2.35 -8.97
N ALA A 83 17.55 3.61 -9.40
CA ALA A 83 17.78 4.01 -10.78
C ALA A 83 19.23 3.76 -11.22
N ALA A 84 20.21 4.05 -10.36
CA ALA A 84 21.62 3.84 -10.66
C ALA A 84 22.02 2.36 -10.83
N VAL A 85 21.27 1.44 -10.22
CA VAL A 85 21.49 -0.02 -10.37
C VAL A 85 20.56 -0.66 -11.40
N GLY A 86 19.88 0.16 -12.22
CA GLY A 86 18.98 -0.31 -13.27
C GLY A 86 17.72 -1.00 -12.74
N GLN A 87 17.37 -0.77 -11.47
CA GLN A 87 16.19 -1.35 -10.85
C GLN A 87 15.06 -0.33 -10.87
N PRO A 88 13.87 -0.67 -11.40
CA PRO A 88 12.71 0.20 -11.29
C PRO A 88 12.39 0.42 -9.81
N LEU A 89 11.87 1.61 -9.48
CA LEU A 89 11.24 1.79 -8.18
C LEU A 89 10.15 0.74 -8.01
N PRO A 90 9.99 0.15 -6.80
CA PRO A 90 8.75 -0.56 -6.51
C PRO A 90 7.61 0.41 -6.82
N GLU A 91 6.65 -0.02 -7.63
CA GLU A 91 5.48 0.80 -7.92
C GLU A 91 4.82 1.10 -6.58
N VAL A 92 4.91 2.36 -6.13
CA VAL A 92 4.15 2.79 -4.98
C VAL A 92 2.69 2.53 -5.33
N PRO A 93 1.97 1.69 -4.56
CA PRO A 93 0.58 1.40 -4.83
C PRO A 93 -0.11 2.74 -4.94
N VAL A 94 -0.62 3.04 -6.13
CA VAL A 94 -1.34 4.28 -6.33
C VAL A 94 -2.55 4.17 -5.42
N ARG A 95 -2.67 5.05 -4.45
CA ARG A 95 -3.88 5.10 -3.63
C ARG A 95 -4.66 6.35 -3.99
N PRO A 96 -6.00 6.29 -3.92
CA PRO A 96 -6.78 7.50 -3.98
C PRO A 96 -6.44 8.42 -2.80
N VAL A 97 -6.70 9.71 -2.95
CA VAL A 97 -6.54 10.72 -1.91
C VAL A 97 -7.82 11.53 -1.86
N TRP A 98 -8.45 11.56 -0.70
CA TRP A 98 -9.65 12.37 -0.47
C TRP A 98 -9.30 13.67 0.25
N ASP A 99 -9.38 14.78 -0.48
CA ASP A 99 -9.26 16.13 0.07
C ASP A 99 -10.65 16.65 0.44
N ARG A 100 -11.02 16.47 1.71
CA ARG A 100 -12.32 16.94 2.24
C ARG A 100 -12.48 18.45 2.13
N ALA A 101 -11.41 19.23 2.30
CA ALA A 101 -11.49 20.69 2.27
C ALA A 101 -11.80 21.21 0.87
N ARG A 102 -11.27 20.55 -0.16
CA ARG A 102 -11.57 20.85 -1.57
C ARG A 102 -12.76 20.07 -2.12
N GLY A 103 -13.25 19.07 -1.39
CA GLY A 103 -14.27 18.14 -1.87
C GLY A 103 -13.81 17.31 -3.06
N GLN A 104 -12.53 16.97 -3.13
CA GLN A 104 -11.90 16.32 -4.29
C GLN A 104 -11.37 14.94 -3.94
N LEU A 105 -11.79 13.94 -4.70
CA LEU A 105 -11.17 12.62 -4.72
C LEU A 105 -10.18 12.58 -5.89
N ARG A 106 -8.92 12.28 -5.59
CA ARG A 106 -7.81 12.32 -6.54
C ARG A 106 -7.12 10.98 -6.64
N ILE A 107 -6.50 10.74 -7.79
CA ILE A 107 -5.57 9.63 -8.00
C ILE A 107 -4.32 10.26 -8.62
N ARG A 108 -3.20 10.23 -7.87
CA ARG A 108 -2.04 11.07 -8.16
C ARG A 108 -2.48 12.54 -8.31
N ASP A 109 -2.19 13.16 -9.45
CA ASP A 109 -2.52 14.56 -9.72
C ASP A 109 -3.86 14.77 -10.43
N GLN A 110 -4.63 13.71 -10.68
CA GLN A 110 -5.90 13.80 -11.39
C GLN A 110 -7.08 13.74 -10.43
N VAL A 111 -7.99 14.71 -10.54
CA VAL A 111 -9.28 14.68 -9.85
C VAL A 111 -10.16 13.66 -10.57
N VAL A 112 -10.49 12.57 -9.88
CA VAL A 112 -11.39 11.52 -10.41
C VAL A 112 -12.83 11.77 -10.04
N ARG A 113 -13.08 12.60 -9.02
CA ARG A 113 -14.42 13.05 -8.64
C ARG A 113 -14.39 14.31 -7.79
N GLU A 114 -15.35 15.20 -8.04
CA GLU A 114 -15.68 16.32 -7.16
C GLU A 114 -17.01 16.08 -6.44
N VAL A 115 -17.03 16.31 -5.13
CA VAL A 115 -18.23 16.21 -4.29
C VAL A 115 -18.62 17.61 -3.86
N ARG A 116 -19.59 18.20 -4.59
CA ARG A 116 -20.06 19.56 -4.32
C ARG A 116 -20.84 19.69 -3.01
N ASN A 117 -21.61 18.68 -2.65
CA ASN A 117 -22.45 18.67 -1.44
C ASN A 117 -21.76 17.91 -0.31
N LEU A 118 -20.89 18.62 0.43
CA LEU A 118 -20.14 18.02 1.53
C LEU A 118 -21.00 17.75 2.77
N ALA A 119 -22.03 18.57 2.98
CA ALA A 119 -22.98 18.41 4.07
C ALA A 119 -24.41 18.64 3.58
N SER A 120 -25.35 18.00 4.26
CA SER A 120 -26.79 18.23 4.14
C SER A 120 -27.37 18.33 5.54
N ASN A 121 -28.19 19.35 5.80
CA ASN A 121 -28.75 19.64 7.13
C ASN A 121 -27.69 19.70 8.25
N GLY A 122 -26.52 20.29 7.96
CA GLY A 122 -25.40 20.39 8.91
C GLY A 122 -24.65 19.08 9.18
N GLN A 123 -25.00 17.99 8.50
CA GLN A 123 -24.37 16.68 8.68
C GLN A 123 -23.61 16.24 7.41
N PRO A 124 -22.45 15.57 7.54
CA PRO A 124 -21.74 15.00 6.39
C PRO A 124 -22.62 14.03 5.60
N THR A 125 -22.61 14.13 4.28
CA THR A 125 -23.34 13.20 3.40
C THR A 125 -22.74 11.79 3.48
N ASN A 126 -23.51 10.76 3.10
CA ASN A 126 -23.02 9.37 3.11
C ASN A 126 -21.76 9.19 2.24
N ILE A 127 -21.67 9.90 1.12
CA ILE A 127 -20.47 9.90 0.26
C ILE A 127 -19.26 10.39 1.05
N VAL A 128 -19.39 11.57 1.70
CA VAL A 128 -18.30 12.14 2.49
C VAL A 128 -17.90 11.21 3.64
N ARG A 129 -18.87 10.59 4.34
CA ARG A 129 -18.58 9.64 5.42
C ARG A 129 -17.75 8.44 4.95
N VAL A 130 -18.08 7.90 3.78
CA VAL A 130 -17.34 6.76 3.20
C VAL A 130 -15.94 7.18 2.79
N LEU A 131 -15.79 8.33 2.12
CA LEU A 131 -14.48 8.82 1.69
C LEU A 131 -13.58 9.20 2.87
N ASP A 132 -14.14 9.82 3.92
CA ASP A 132 -13.40 10.12 5.14
C ASP A 132 -12.92 8.85 5.85
N ALA A 133 -13.74 7.80 5.87
CA ALA A 133 -13.36 6.53 6.48
C ALA A 133 -12.22 5.85 5.72
N PHE A 134 -12.29 5.80 4.38
CA PHE A 134 -11.17 5.31 3.57
C PHE A 134 -9.90 6.14 3.77
N GLU A 135 -10.00 7.47 3.78
CA GLU A 135 -8.84 8.34 4.00
C GLU A 135 -8.21 8.11 5.38
N LYS A 136 -9.05 8.04 6.43
CA LYS A 136 -8.60 7.80 7.80
C LYS A 136 -7.91 6.45 7.97
N GLU A 137 -8.38 5.42 7.27
CA GLU A 137 -7.82 4.07 7.33
C GLU A 137 -6.69 3.83 6.33
N GLY A 138 -6.33 4.83 5.51
CA GLY A 138 -5.24 4.73 4.54
C GLY A 138 -5.58 3.94 3.28
N TRP A 139 -6.85 3.95 2.87
CA TRP A 139 -7.40 3.29 1.69
C TRP A 139 -7.20 1.76 1.64
N PRO A 140 -7.60 1.01 2.69
CA PRO A 140 -7.59 -0.45 2.63
C PRO A 140 -8.55 -0.95 1.52
N PRO A 141 -8.39 -2.19 1.01
CA PRO A 141 -9.30 -2.74 -0.01
C PRO A 141 -10.78 -2.75 0.40
N ARG A 142 -11.06 -2.80 1.71
CA ARG A 142 -12.40 -2.79 2.32
C ARG A 142 -12.37 -2.03 3.64
N ILE A 143 -13.43 -1.29 3.92
CA ILE A 143 -13.76 -0.73 5.23
C ILE A 143 -15.11 -1.26 5.71
N ALA A 144 -15.33 -1.21 7.03
CA ALA A 144 -16.66 -1.38 7.59
C ALA A 144 -17.57 -0.19 7.21
N ASP A 145 -18.88 -0.40 7.14
CA ASP A 145 -19.84 0.67 6.82
C ASP A 145 -19.80 1.79 7.87
N PRO A 146 -19.35 3.01 7.52
CA PRO A 146 -19.16 4.09 8.49
C PRO A 146 -20.46 4.89 8.75
N ARG A 147 -21.59 4.46 8.17
CA ARG A 147 -22.86 5.22 8.24
C ARG A 147 -23.58 4.95 9.57
N PRO A 148 -24.18 5.99 10.18
CA PRO A 148 -24.93 5.81 11.42
C PRO A 148 -26.30 5.17 11.17
N GLY A 149 -26.71 4.27 12.08
CA GLY A 149 -28.05 3.66 12.10
C GLY A 149 -28.04 2.15 11.84
N LEU A 150 -29.25 1.58 11.68
CA LEU A 150 -29.43 0.16 11.39
C LEU A 150 -28.83 -0.19 10.01
N ARG A 151 -28.20 -1.35 9.94
CA ARG A 151 -27.62 -1.90 8.71
C ARG A 151 -28.73 -2.15 7.70
N ASP A 152 -28.75 -1.34 6.66
CA ASP A 152 -29.71 -1.45 5.56
C ASP A 152 -28.95 -1.68 4.25
N PRO A 153 -29.02 -2.90 3.70
CA PRO A 153 -28.37 -3.26 2.43
C PRO A 153 -28.80 -2.36 1.26
N GLU A 154 -30.05 -1.89 1.23
CA GLU A 154 -30.54 -1.07 0.12
C GLU A 154 -29.93 0.33 0.18
N ARG A 155 -29.78 0.88 1.38
CA ARG A 155 -29.04 2.14 1.56
C ARG A 155 -27.58 1.98 1.15
N ILE A 156 -26.93 0.84 1.43
CA ILE A 156 -25.53 0.60 0.99
C ILE A 156 -25.48 0.67 -0.53
N ARG A 157 -26.36 -0.06 -1.21
CA ARG A 157 -26.42 -0.06 -2.69
C ARG A 157 -26.66 1.33 -3.25
N GLN A 158 -27.56 2.12 -2.65
CA GLN A 158 -27.80 3.50 -3.08
C GLN A 158 -26.57 4.39 -2.86
N THR A 159 -25.86 4.21 -1.74
CA THR A 159 -24.62 4.96 -1.43
C THR A 159 -23.52 4.60 -2.42
N VAL A 160 -23.31 3.31 -2.67
CA VAL A 160 -22.34 2.80 -3.66
C VAL A 160 -22.68 3.30 -5.07
N ARG A 161 -23.95 3.25 -5.48
CA ARG A 161 -24.39 3.81 -6.78
C ARG A 161 -24.07 5.31 -6.88
N SER A 162 -24.32 6.05 -5.80
CA SER A 162 -24.00 7.47 -5.74
C SER A 162 -22.50 7.73 -5.77
N LEU A 163 -21.70 6.90 -5.09
CA LEU A 163 -20.22 6.91 -5.08
C LEU A 163 -19.61 6.54 -6.44
N ASN A 164 -20.27 5.70 -7.23
CA ASN A 164 -19.80 5.33 -8.56
C ASN A 164 -20.22 6.32 -9.65
N SER A 165 -21.23 7.15 -9.39
CA SER A 165 -21.67 8.17 -10.34
C SER A 165 -20.53 9.16 -10.66
N GLY A 166 -20.11 9.19 -11.92
CA GLY A 166 -19.08 10.09 -12.43
C GLY A 166 -17.63 9.68 -12.10
N LEU A 167 -17.39 8.48 -11.56
CA LEU A 167 -16.04 7.94 -11.43
C LEU A 167 -15.54 7.35 -12.75
N SER A 168 -14.25 7.53 -13.02
CA SER A 168 -13.60 7.08 -14.27
C SER A 168 -12.43 6.11 -14.07
N ARG A 169 -11.95 5.91 -12.84
CA ARG A 169 -10.73 5.12 -12.57
C ARG A 169 -10.88 4.07 -11.48
N ILE A 170 -11.71 4.31 -10.49
CA ILE A 170 -11.99 3.37 -9.41
C ILE A 170 -13.49 3.12 -9.31
N LEU A 171 -13.84 2.01 -8.67
CA LEU A 171 -15.22 1.65 -8.40
C LEU A 171 -15.36 1.20 -6.95
N PHE A 172 -16.46 1.58 -6.32
CA PHE A 172 -16.89 1.08 -5.03
C PHE A 172 -17.88 -0.07 -5.21
N ARG A 173 -17.84 -1.07 -4.32
CA ARG A 173 -18.78 -2.18 -4.27
C ARG A 173 -19.20 -2.47 -2.83
N ALA A 174 -20.42 -2.96 -2.65
CA ALA A 174 -20.78 -3.62 -1.41
C ALA A 174 -20.00 -4.94 -1.31
N ASP A 175 -19.59 -5.33 -0.11
CA ASP A 175 -18.88 -6.58 0.14
C ASP A 175 -19.75 -7.85 0.06
N GLY A 176 -21.04 -7.70 -0.22
CA GLY A 176 -22.01 -8.79 -0.29
C GLY A 176 -22.61 -9.20 1.06
N THR A 177 -21.99 -8.84 2.18
CA THR A 177 -22.52 -9.09 3.53
C THR A 177 -23.39 -7.93 4.03
N GLY A 178 -23.26 -6.76 3.41
CA GLY A 178 -23.96 -5.55 3.83
C GLY A 178 -23.34 -4.91 5.07
N GLU A 179 -22.08 -5.25 5.37
CA GLU A 179 -21.36 -4.75 6.54
C GLU A 179 -20.22 -3.80 6.16
N GLY A 180 -19.86 -3.76 4.88
CA GLY A 180 -18.69 -3.01 4.43
C GLY A 180 -18.78 -2.60 2.98
N ILE A 181 -17.86 -1.70 2.65
CA ILE A 181 -17.68 -1.14 1.31
C ILE A 181 -16.24 -1.44 0.90
N ALA A 182 -16.09 -2.02 -0.28
CA ALA A 182 -14.80 -2.26 -0.91
C ALA A 182 -14.62 -1.31 -2.08
N TRP A 183 -13.36 -1.07 -2.46
CA TRP A 183 -13.01 -0.35 -3.68
C TRP A 183 -12.01 -1.16 -4.50
N GLY A 184 -11.88 -0.82 -5.78
CA GLY A 184 -10.85 -1.37 -6.64
C GLY A 184 -10.73 -0.56 -7.94
N TRP A 185 -9.71 -0.89 -8.73
CA TRP A 185 -9.49 -0.27 -10.03
C TRP A 185 -10.52 -0.75 -11.03
N LEU A 186 -11.01 0.17 -11.87
CA LEU A 186 -12.02 -0.17 -12.88
C LEU A 186 -11.51 -1.26 -13.85
N ASP A 187 -10.23 -1.20 -14.22
CA ASP A 187 -9.61 -2.14 -15.16
C ASP A 187 -9.45 -3.55 -14.55
N GLU A 188 -9.08 -3.62 -13.28
CA GLU A 188 -8.93 -4.90 -12.55
C GLU A 188 -10.29 -5.56 -12.29
N LEU A 189 -11.28 -4.79 -11.85
CA LEU A 189 -12.62 -5.30 -11.56
C LEU A 189 -13.40 -5.72 -12.83
N SER A 190 -13.08 -5.13 -13.98
CA SER A 190 -13.63 -5.55 -15.27
C SER A 190 -13.07 -6.91 -15.71
N ALA A 191 -11.80 -7.18 -15.42
CA ALA A 191 -11.16 -8.46 -15.72
C ALA A 191 -11.73 -9.62 -14.87
N GLU A 192 -11.98 -9.39 -13.58
CA GLU A 192 -12.59 -10.38 -12.68
C GLU A 192 -14.02 -10.76 -13.10
N SER A 193 -14.82 -9.79 -13.53
CA SER A 193 -16.22 -10.01 -13.94
C SER A 193 -16.36 -10.78 -15.26
N GLY A 194 -15.34 -10.73 -16.13
CA GLY A 194 -15.28 -11.51 -17.37
C GLY A 194 -14.89 -12.98 -17.17
N ALA A 195 -14.17 -13.31 -16.10
CA ALA A 195 -13.71 -14.67 -15.83
C ALA A 195 -14.84 -15.58 -15.28
N THR A 196 -15.83 -15.01 -14.59
CA THR A 196 -16.97 -15.78 -14.04
C THR A 196 -18.05 -16.12 -15.08
N GLY A 197 -17.92 -15.62 -16.33
CA GLY A 197 -18.90 -15.82 -17.41
C GLY A 197 -18.67 -17.03 -18.32
N ARG A 198 -17.65 -17.86 -18.10
CA ARG A 198 -17.39 -19.08 -18.88
C ARG A 198 -17.42 -20.33 -17.99
N SER A 199 -18.62 -20.70 -17.54
CA SER A 199 -18.98 -22.09 -17.28
C SER A 199 -20.44 -22.27 -17.65
N ARG A 200 -20.67 -22.74 -18.88
CA ARG A 200 -21.86 -23.50 -19.26
C ARG A 200 -21.43 -24.94 -19.49
#